data_AF-A0A3D2WL19-F1
#
_entry.id   AF-A0A3D2WL19-F1
#
_cell.length_a   1.000
_cell.length_b   1.000
_cell.length_c   1.000
_cell.angle_alpha   90.00
_cell.angle_beta   90.00
_cell.angle_gamma   90.00
#
_symmetry.space_group_name_H-M   'P 1'
#
loop_
_entity.id
_entity.type
_entity.pdbx_description
1 polymer ?
#
loop_
_entity_poly.entity_id
_entity_poly.type
_entity_poly.pdbx_seq_one_letter_code
_entity_poly.pdbx_strand_id
1 'polypeptide(L)'
;MLFMKYVSDKYKGDPYGMIVIPIGASFDDMVNLKGDKEIGDKINKIISALAEENDLKGVIDVADFNDEDKLGKGKEMTDRLSKLVGLFEGLNLTGNRADGDDLLGDAYEYLMRHFATESGKSKGQFYTPSEVSRILAKVIGINESTTQDKTVYDPTCGSGSLLLKASDEAPRGLSIFGQEMDNATSALARMNMILHNNATAKIWKGNTIADPQWKEANGLLKTFDFAVANPPFSSKNWTSGVNPNEDEFGRFNWGIPPEKNGDYAFLLHIIKSLKSTGKGA
;
A
#
# COMPACT_ATOMS: atom_id res chain seq x y z
N MET A 1 6.22 -1.38 13.96
CA MET A 1 5.62 -1.76 15.26
C MET A 1 4.15 -2.14 15.13
N LEU A 2 3.24 -1.20 14.81
CA LEU A 2 1.80 -1.52 14.67
C LEU A 2 1.53 -2.72 13.75
N PHE A 3 2.13 -2.72 12.55
CA PHE A 3 2.02 -3.85 11.61
C PHE A 3 2.47 -5.18 12.22
N MET A 4 3.64 -5.21 12.87
CA MET A 4 4.19 -6.40 13.52
C MET A 4 3.26 -6.92 14.62
N LYS A 5 2.70 -6.03 15.42
CA LYS A 5 1.72 -6.36 16.46
C LYS A 5 0.45 -6.96 15.85
N TYR A 6 -0.11 -6.34 14.81
CA TYR A 6 -1.30 -6.83 14.12
C TYR A 6 -1.11 -8.23 13.55
N VAL A 7 -0.07 -8.45 12.74
CA VAL A 7 0.13 -9.74 12.08
C VAL A 7 0.45 -10.85 13.09
N SER A 8 1.15 -10.51 14.18
CA SER A 8 1.41 -11.46 15.26
C SER A 8 0.14 -11.84 16.00
N ASP A 9 -0.68 -10.86 16.41
CA ASP A 9 -1.93 -11.15 17.11
C ASP A 9 -2.91 -11.95 16.25
N LYS A 10 -2.92 -11.68 14.94
CA LYS A 10 -3.89 -12.26 14.01
C LYS A 10 -3.50 -13.64 13.49
N TYR A 11 -2.22 -13.84 13.14
CA TYR A 11 -1.79 -15.02 12.38
C TYR A 11 -0.81 -15.92 13.13
N LYS A 12 -0.31 -15.53 14.31
CA LYS A 12 0.62 -16.38 15.07
C LYS A 12 -0.06 -17.70 15.43
N GLY A 13 0.54 -18.80 14.96
CA GLY A 13 0.02 -20.15 15.19
C GLY A 13 -1.16 -20.55 14.30
N ASP A 14 -1.55 -19.70 13.33
CA ASP A 14 -2.56 -20.04 12.33
C ASP A 14 -1.88 -20.66 11.09
N PRO A 15 -2.01 -21.98 10.84
CA PRO A 15 -1.42 -22.63 9.67
C PRO A 15 -2.10 -22.23 8.34
N TYR A 16 -3.25 -21.54 8.40
CA TYR A 16 -3.99 -21.05 7.24
C TYR A 16 -3.96 -19.52 7.13
N GLY A 17 -3.14 -18.85 7.96
CA GLY A 17 -2.97 -17.41 7.94
C GLY A 17 -2.41 -16.93 6.61
N MET A 18 -2.89 -15.76 6.13
CA MET A 18 -2.36 -15.13 4.91
C MET A 18 -0.94 -14.60 5.08
N ILE A 19 -0.49 -14.42 6.34
CA ILE A 19 0.87 -14.03 6.70
C ILE A 19 1.40 -15.11 7.63
N VAL A 20 2.54 -15.69 7.27
CA VAL A 20 3.25 -16.66 8.10
C VAL A 20 4.08 -15.91 9.14
N ILE A 21 4.01 -16.33 10.39
CA ILE A 21 4.85 -15.80 11.47
C ILE A 21 5.92 -16.84 11.81
N PRO A 22 7.17 -16.69 11.30
CA PRO A 22 8.26 -17.61 11.63
C PRO A 22 8.51 -17.69 13.14
N ILE A 23 9.09 -18.81 13.57
CA ILE A 23 9.55 -18.97 14.95
C ILE A 23 10.58 -17.87 15.25
N GLY A 24 10.35 -17.12 16.34
CA GLY A 24 11.22 -16.01 16.74
C GLY A 24 10.99 -14.70 15.99
N ALA A 25 9.99 -14.63 15.09
CA ALA A 25 9.69 -13.45 14.28
C ALA A 25 8.37 -12.75 14.68
N SER A 26 7.84 -13.03 15.87
CA SER A 26 6.59 -12.46 16.38
C SER A 26 6.81 -11.19 17.20
N PHE A 27 5.74 -10.43 17.44
CA PHE A 27 5.79 -9.26 18.32
C PHE A 27 6.11 -9.65 19.78
N ASP A 28 5.71 -10.84 20.24
CA ASP A 28 6.09 -11.34 21.56
C ASP A 28 7.61 -11.52 21.68
N ASP A 29 8.28 -11.88 20.59
CA ASP A 29 9.75 -11.96 20.55
C ASP A 29 10.36 -10.56 20.71
N MET A 30 9.73 -9.51 20.17
CA MET A 30 10.16 -8.11 20.42
C MET A 30 9.94 -7.69 21.88
N VAL A 31 8.83 -8.11 22.49
CA VAL A 31 8.53 -7.85 23.90
C VAL A 31 9.61 -8.43 24.81
N ASN A 32 10.12 -9.63 24.49
CA ASN A 32 11.20 -10.28 25.23
C ASN A 32 12.55 -9.54 25.12
N LEU A 33 12.70 -8.60 24.18
CA LEU A 33 13.92 -7.79 24.02
C LEU A 33 13.95 -6.52 24.89
N LYS A 34 12.87 -6.18 25.60
CA LYS A 34 12.85 -4.98 26.45
C LYS A 34 14.02 -5.01 27.45
N GLY A 35 14.81 -3.94 27.46
CA GLY A 35 16.01 -3.80 28.29
C GLY A 35 17.28 -4.46 27.74
N ASP A 36 17.21 -5.15 26.58
CA ASP A 36 18.37 -5.71 25.90
C ASP A 36 19.22 -4.60 25.28
N LYS A 37 20.54 -4.66 25.44
CA LYS A 37 21.49 -3.66 24.92
C LYS A 37 21.55 -3.65 23.39
N GLU A 38 21.14 -4.74 22.74
CA GLU A 38 21.12 -4.94 21.29
C GLU A 38 19.67 -4.93 20.74
N ILE A 39 18.70 -4.36 21.49
CA ILE A 39 17.28 -4.36 21.10
C ILE A 39 17.04 -3.84 19.68
N GLY A 40 17.76 -2.81 19.23
CA GLY A 40 17.62 -2.24 17.89
C GLY A 40 17.93 -3.25 16.78
N ASP A 41 19.14 -3.83 16.80
CA ASP A 41 19.57 -4.86 15.85
C ASP A 41 18.70 -6.12 15.92
N LYS A 42 18.32 -6.56 17.13
CA LYS A 42 17.46 -7.74 17.29
C LYS A 42 16.04 -7.51 16.75
N ILE A 43 15.46 -6.31 16.93
CA ILE A 43 14.19 -5.94 16.28
C ILE A 43 14.33 -5.99 14.76
N ASN A 44 15.40 -5.45 14.19
CA ASN A 44 15.64 -5.50 12.74
C ASN A 44 15.70 -6.94 12.21
N LYS A 45 16.33 -7.85 12.95
CA LYS A 45 16.40 -9.29 12.61
C LYS A 45 15.03 -9.96 12.65
N ILE A 46 14.21 -9.66 13.67
CA ILE A 46 12.83 -10.16 13.78
C ILE A 46 12.00 -9.70 12.57
N ILE A 47 12.07 -8.41 12.24
CA ILE A 47 11.33 -7.85 11.09
C ILE A 47 11.82 -8.45 9.78
N SER A 48 13.14 -8.56 9.58
CA SER A 48 13.74 -9.15 8.38
C SER A 48 13.30 -10.60 8.16
N ALA A 49 13.24 -11.41 9.23
CA ALA A 49 12.79 -12.79 9.15
C ALA A 49 11.32 -12.88 8.73
N LEU A 50 10.44 -12.04 9.30
CA LEU A 50 9.04 -11.97 8.87
C LEU A 50 8.93 -11.47 7.42
N ALA A 51 9.77 -10.51 7.04
CA ALA A 51 9.77 -9.93 5.71
C ALA A 51 10.17 -10.95 4.63
N GLU A 52 11.17 -11.77 4.91
CA GLU A 52 11.65 -12.81 4.01
C GLU A 52 10.62 -13.89 3.76
N GLU A 53 9.97 -14.39 4.80
CA GLU A 53 8.98 -15.47 4.70
C GLU A 53 7.74 -15.06 3.88
N ASN A 54 7.39 -13.77 3.89
CA ASN A 54 6.13 -13.25 3.34
C ASN A 54 6.29 -12.40 2.08
N ASP A 55 7.48 -12.38 1.45
CA ASP A 55 7.79 -11.51 0.31
C ASP A 55 7.56 -10.01 0.63
N LEU A 56 7.84 -9.59 1.87
CA LEU A 56 7.71 -8.22 2.36
C LEU A 56 9.08 -7.53 2.53
N LYS A 57 10.14 -8.06 1.91
CA LYS A 57 11.44 -7.37 1.82
C LYS A 57 11.29 -6.04 1.08
N GLY A 58 11.90 -4.99 1.61
CA GLY A 58 11.71 -3.61 1.16
C GLY A 58 10.34 -3.01 1.48
N VAL A 59 9.48 -3.70 2.24
CA VAL A 59 8.15 -3.23 2.66
C VAL A 59 8.13 -2.89 4.14
N ILE A 60 8.42 -3.87 4.99
CA ILE A 60 8.29 -3.73 6.45
C ILE A 60 9.64 -3.49 7.15
N ASP A 61 10.74 -3.75 6.46
CA ASP A 61 12.14 -3.71 6.89
C ASP A 61 12.88 -2.45 6.42
N VAL A 62 12.15 -1.42 5.95
CA VAL A 62 12.73 -0.15 5.51
C VAL A 62 13.24 0.70 6.68
N ALA A 63 12.64 0.54 7.87
CA ALA A 63 13.02 1.27 9.07
C ALA A 63 14.14 0.55 9.82
N ASP A 64 15.24 1.26 10.06
CA ASP A 64 16.35 0.77 10.88
C ASP A 64 16.12 1.15 12.35
N PHE A 65 15.85 0.16 13.20
CA PHE A 65 15.69 0.31 14.64
C PHE A 65 17.02 0.41 15.40
N ASN A 66 18.16 0.30 14.72
CA ASN A 66 19.50 0.48 15.29
C ASN A 66 20.16 1.79 14.84
N ASP A 67 19.40 2.70 14.23
CA ASP A 67 19.86 4.03 13.80
C ASP A 67 20.08 4.95 15.01
N GLU A 68 21.34 5.11 15.43
CA GLU A 68 21.72 5.92 16.59
C GLU A 68 21.38 7.42 16.43
N ASP A 69 21.38 7.95 15.19
CA ASP A 69 21.09 9.36 14.94
C ASP A 69 19.61 9.68 15.14
N LYS A 70 18.73 8.70 14.90
CA LYS A 70 17.27 8.83 15.09
C LYS A 70 16.79 8.40 16.47
N LEU A 71 17.44 7.39 17.05
CA LEU A 71 16.92 6.68 18.24
C LEU A 71 17.77 6.89 19.51
N GLY A 72 18.90 7.58 19.40
CA GLY A 72 19.84 7.81 20.50
C GLY A 72 20.89 6.69 20.63
N LYS A 73 21.81 6.81 21.58
CA LYS A 73 22.92 5.84 21.77
C LYS A 73 22.76 5.02 23.05
N GLY A 74 23.22 3.78 23.02
CA GLY A 74 23.33 2.90 24.19
C GLY A 74 22.04 2.81 25.00
N LYS A 75 22.08 3.27 26.26
CA LYS A 75 20.93 3.21 27.17
C LYS A 75 19.73 4.01 26.67
N GLU A 76 19.94 5.15 26.00
CA GLU A 76 18.83 5.96 25.49
C GLU A 76 18.01 5.19 24.45
N MET A 77 18.69 4.55 23.48
CA MET A 77 18.04 3.70 22.48
C MET A 77 17.31 2.54 23.15
N THR A 78 17.97 1.88 24.09
CA THR A 78 17.40 0.75 24.84
C THR A 78 16.09 1.15 25.53
N ASP A 79 16.11 2.26 26.28
CA ASP A 79 14.96 2.76 27.02
C ASP A 79 13.85 3.23 26.05
N ARG A 80 14.21 3.90 24.96
CA ARG A 80 13.26 4.41 23.95
C ARG A 80 12.54 3.28 23.23
N LEU A 81 13.27 2.28 22.75
CA LEU A 81 12.70 1.12 22.06
C LEU A 81 11.90 0.23 23.02
N SER A 82 12.37 0.05 24.25
CA SER A 82 11.63 -0.72 25.26
C SER A 82 10.29 -0.07 25.59
N LYS A 83 10.26 1.28 25.71
CA LYS A 83 9.01 2.04 25.87
C LYS A 83 8.11 1.90 24.65
N LEU A 84 8.66 2.01 23.45
CA LEU A 84 7.90 1.88 22.21
C LEU A 84 7.24 0.50 22.10
N VAL A 85 8.00 -0.58 22.33
CA VAL A 85 7.46 -1.95 22.36
C VAL A 85 6.39 -2.08 23.45
N GLY A 86 6.64 -1.56 24.65
CA GLY A 86 5.68 -1.60 25.76
C GLY A 86 4.35 -0.87 25.48
N LEU A 87 4.38 0.22 24.70
CA LEU A 87 3.16 0.91 24.28
C LEU A 87 2.25 0.03 23.40
N PHE A 88 2.85 -0.79 22.53
CA PHE A 88 2.10 -1.70 21.64
C PHE A 88 1.77 -3.05 22.29
N GLU A 89 2.53 -3.50 23.29
CA GLU A 89 2.26 -4.71 24.07
C GLU A 89 0.91 -4.63 24.80
N GLY A 90 0.57 -3.46 25.34
CA GLY A 90 -0.71 -3.24 26.03
C GLY A 90 -1.94 -3.20 25.12
N LEU A 91 -1.76 -3.22 23.79
CA LEU A 91 -2.85 -3.27 22.82
C LEU A 91 -3.21 -4.73 22.54
N ASN A 92 -4.48 -5.11 22.75
CA ASN A 92 -4.97 -6.40 22.30
C ASN A 92 -5.72 -6.26 20.97
N LEU A 93 -5.17 -6.85 19.91
CA LEU A 93 -5.69 -6.70 18.55
C LEU A 93 -6.46 -7.94 18.06
N THR A 94 -6.60 -8.98 18.89
CA THR A 94 -7.25 -10.25 18.49
C THR A 94 -8.77 -10.15 18.35
N GLY A 95 -9.40 -9.15 18.98
CA GLY A 95 -10.85 -9.04 19.14
C GLY A 95 -11.60 -8.18 18.11
N ASN A 96 -10.92 -7.62 17.12
CA ASN A 96 -11.53 -6.67 16.16
C ASN A 96 -12.35 -7.37 15.06
N ARG A 97 -13.35 -8.16 15.49
CA ARG A 97 -14.35 -8.83 14.64
C ARG A 97 -15.78 -8.38 14.99
N ALA A 98 -15.98 -7.12 15.39
CA ALA A 98 -17.33 -6.58 15.53
C ALA A 98 -17.75 -5.97 14.18
N ASP A 99 -18.63 -6.66 13.47
CA ASP A 99 -19.47 -6.15 12.36
C ASP A 99 -18.91 -5.00 11.51
N GLY A 100 -17.88 -5.30 10.71
CA GLY A 100 -17.61 -4.56 9.47
C GLY A 100 -16.53 -3.48 9.50
N ASP A 101 -16.00 -3.09 10.67
CA ASP A 101 -14.92 -2.09 10.73
C ASP A 101 -13.63 -2.69 11.28
N ASP A 102 -12.61 -2.78 10.42
CA ASP A 102 -11.24 -3.11 10.83
C ASP A 102 -10.65 -1.90 11.58
N LEU A 103 -11.01 -1.77 12.87
CA LEU A 103 -10.59 -0.67 13.76
C LEU A 103 -9.09 -0.38 13.70
N LEU A 104 -8.26 -1.37 13.34
CA LEU A 104 -6.82 -1.21 13.21
C LEU A 104 -6.38 -0.76 11.84
N GLY A 105 -7.03 -1.25 10.80
CA GLY A 105 -6.98 -0.64 9.48
C GLY A 105 -7.31 0.85 9.56
N ASP A 106 -8.41 1.21 10.23
CA ASP A 106 -8.83 2.60 10.41
C ASP A 106 -7.84 3.41 11.26
N ALA A 107 -7.31 2.84 12.35
CA ALA A 107 -6.27 3.49 13.13
C ALA A 107 -4.99 3.73 12.30
N TYR A 108 -4.64 2.79 11.43
CA TYR A 108 -3.52 2.92 10.51
C TYR A 108 -3.78 4.00 9.45
N GLU A 109 -4.97 4.03 8.82
CA GLU A 109 -5.36 5.09 7.89
C GLU A 109 -5.37 6.46 8.58
N TYR A 110 -5.83 6.54 9.83
CA TYR A 110 -5.79 7.76 10.63
C TYR A 110 -4.35 8.24 10.85
N LEU A 111 -3.44 7.36 11.27
CA LEU A 111 -2.03 7.69 11.47
C LEU A 111 -1.38 8.13 10.16
N MET A 112 -1.61 7.42 9.06
CA MET A 112 -1.10 7.82 7.74
C MET A 112 -1.62 9.18 7.31
N ARG A 113 -2.92 9.45 7.47
CA ARG A 113 -3.53 10.75 7.18
C ARG A 113 -2.92 11.86 8.01
N HIS A 114 -2.66 11.61 9.29
CA HIS A 114 -2.03 12.57 10.19
C HIS A 114 -0.61 12.92 9.71
N PHE A 115 0.23 11.92 9.44
CA PHE A 115 1.59 12.14 8.94
C PHE A 115 1.65 12.79 7.56
N ALA A 116 0.73 12.45 6.66
CA ALA A 116 0.61 13.11 5.36
C ALA A 116 0.29 14.60 5.52
N THR A 117 -0.57 14.94 6.49
CA THR A 117 -0.94 16.34 6.78
C THR A 117 0.22 17.12 7.39
N GLU A 118 0.99 16.53 8.31
CA GLU A 118 2.13 17.18 8.97
C GLU A 118 3.35 17.33 8.05
N SER A 119 3.58 16.40 7.12
CA SER A 119 4.77 16.39 6.26
C SER A 119 4.78 17.45 5.13
N GLY A 120 3.65 18.15 4.90
CA GLY A 120 3.53 19.21 3.88
C GLY A 120 3.69 18.74 2.43
N LYS A 121 3.90 17.44 2.17
CA LYS A 121 3.94 16.86 0.81
C LYS A 121 2.55 16.94 0.19
N SER A 122 2.49 17.20 -1.12
CA SER A 122 1.24 17.42 -1.87
C SER A 122 0.21 16.32 -1.60
N LYS A 123 -0.93 16.74 -1.04
CA LYS A 123 -1.97 15.89 -0.45
C LYS A 123 -2.60 14.87 -1.41
N GLY A 124 -2.51 15.07 -2.73
CA GLY A 124 -3.17 14.22 -3.72
C GLY A 124 -2.51 12.86 -3.94
N GLN A 125 -1.17 12.76 -3.87
CA GLN A 125 -0.44 11.54 -4.23
C GLN A 125 -0.40 10.50 -3.11
N PHE A 126 -0.50 10.94 -1.85
CA PHE A 126 -0.34 10.05 -0.69
C PHE A 126 -1.68 9.47 -0.22
N TYR A 127 -2.74 10.28 -0.21
CA TYR A 127 -4.00 9.92 0.42
C TYR A 127 -5.19 10.64 -0.25
N THR A 128 -6.14 9.85 -0.73
CA THR A 128 -7.45 10.35 -1.18
C THR A 128 -8.44 10.23 -0.02
N PRO A 129 -9.13 11.32 0.39
CA PRO A 129 -10.13 11.27 1.45
C PRO A 129 -11.20 10.21 1.20
N SER A 130 -11.56 9.44 2.24
CA SER A 130 -12.45 8.28 2.14
C SER A 130 -13.83 8.62 1.55
N GLU A 131 -14.35 9.81 1.83
CA GLU A 131 -15.62 10.28 1.27
C GLU A 131 -15.55 10.45 -0.25
N VAL A 132 -14.43 10.98 -0.76
CA VAL A 132 -14.19 11.12 -2.20
C VAL A 132 -14.02 9.74 -2.82
N SER A 133 -13.23 8.87 -2.20
CA SER A 133 -12.99 7.51 -2.69
C SER A 133 -14.28 6.69 -2.84
N ARG A 134 -15.18 6.75 -1.85
CA ARG A 134 -16.48 6.08 -1.92
C ARG A 134 -17.36 6.60 -3.05
N ILE A 135 -17.34 7.93 -3.28
CA ILE A 135 -18.09 8.52 -4.40
C ILE A 135 -17.53 8.03 -5.74
N LEU A 136 -16.21 8.04 -5.93
CA LEU A 136 -15.59 7.58 -7.17
C LEU A 136 -15.95 6.11 -7.47
N ALA A 137 -15.85 5.23 -6.47
CA ALA A 137 -16.21 3.82 -6.60
C ALA A 137 -17.69 3.62 -7.01
N LYS A 138 -18.61 4.35 -6.37
CA LYS A 138 -20.05 4.28 -6.69
C LYS A 138 -20.36 4.81 -8.09
N VAL A 139 -19.72 5.91 -8.51
CA VAL A 139 -19.93 6.52 -9.84
C VAL A 139 -19.57 5.56 -10.95
N ILE A 140 -18.48 4.79 -10.81
CA ILE A 140 -18.09 3.78 -11.80
C ILE A 140 -18.88 2.47 -11.66
N GLY A 141 -19.79 2.39 -10.70
CA GLY A 141 -20.71 1.28 -10.54
C GLY A 141 -20.16 0.08 -9.76
N ILE A 142 -19.12 0.29 -8.93
CA ILE A 142 -18.78 -0.70 -7.90
C ILE A 142 -19.86 -0.63 -6.81
N ASN A 143 -20.48 -1.76 -6.52
CA ASN A 143 -21.54 -1.87 -5.51
C ASN A 143 -21.69 -3.35 -5.05
N GLU A 144 -22.70 -3.61 -4.23
CA GLU A 144 -23.05 -4.94 -3.71
C GLU A 144 -23.27 -6.01 -4.80
N SER A 145 -23.58 -5.62 -6.05
CA SER A 145 -23.73 -6.52 -7.19
C SER A 145 -22.42 -6.80 -7.95
N THR A 146 -21.29 -6.22 -7.53
CA THR A 146 -19.95 -6.55 -8.05
C THR A 146 -19.57 -7.99 -7.70
N THR A 147 -19.02 -8.72 -8.67
CA THR A 147 -18.63 -10.13 -8.53
C THR A 147 -17.11 -10.28 -8.36
N GLN A 148 -16.66 -11.38 -7.74
CA GLN A 148 -15.26 -11.62 -7.38
C GLN A 148 -14.29 -11.71 -8.58
N ASP A 149 -14.80 -12.01 -9.77
CA ASP A 149 -14.04 -12.03 -11.02
C ASP A 149 -13.71 -10.63 -11.56
N LYS A 150 -14.30 -9.58 -10.97
CA LYS A 150 -14.02 -8.19 -11.35
C LYS A 150 -12.68 -7.73 -10.83
N THR A 151 -12.07 -6.82 -11.59
CA THR A 151 -10.76 -6.24 -11.26
C THR A 151 -10.84 -4.72 -11.11
N VAL A 152 -10.13 -4.17 -10.14
CA VAL A 152 -9.93 -2.72 -9.96
C VAL A 152 -8.44 -2.37 -10.09
N TYR A 153 -8.15 -1.24 -10.73
CA TYR A 153 -6.80 -0.77 -10.94
C TYR A 153 -6.62 0.71 -10.55
N ASP A 154 -5.53 1.01 -9.87
CA ASP A 154 -5.05 2.39 -9.66
C ASP A 154 -3.57 2.50 -10.09
N PRO A 155 -3.26 3.25 -11.17
CA PRO A 155 -1.91 3.40 -11.70
C PRO A 155 -1.00 4.30 -10.83
N THR A 156 -1.56 4.97 -9.82
CA THR A 156 -0.90 5.93 -8.95
C THR A 156 -1.46 5.77 -7.54
N CYS A 157 -1.41 4.54 -7.02
CA CYS A 157 -2.25 4.11 -5.91
C CYS A 157 -1.93 4.79 -4.58
N GLY A 158 -0.80 5.50 -4.48
CA GLY A 158 -0.38 6.13 -3.24
C GLY A 158 -0.34 5.09 -2.13
N SER A 159 -0.97 5.39 -0.99
CA SER A 159 -1.09 4.48 0.16
C SER A 159 -2.15 3.37 0.01
N GLY A 160 -2.79 3.26 -1.16
CA GLY A 160 -3.80 2.24 -1.44
C GLY A 160 -5.19 2.53 -0.84
N SER A 161 -5.39 3.62 -0.10
CA SER A 161 -6.68 3.95 0.53
C SER A 161 -7.83 4.07 -0.48
N LEU A 162 -7.59 4.64 -1.67
CA LEU A 162 -8.62 4.72 -2.72
C LEU A 162 -9.07 3.33 -3.19
N LEU A 163 -8.11 2.42 -3.41
CA LEU A 163 -8.38 1.04 -3.78
C LEU A 163 -9.13 0.28 -2.68
N LEU A 164 -8.79 0.48 -1.41
CA LEU A 164 -9.48 -0.13 -0.28
C LEU A 164 -10.93 0.32 -0.20
N LYS A 165 -11.20 1.63 -0.25
CA LYS A 165 -12.58 2.13 -0.25
C LYS A 165 -13.37 1.72 -1.49
N ALA A 166 -12.71 1.51 -2.63
CA ALA A 166 -13.35 0.90 -3.79
C ALA A 166 -13.69 -0.58 -3.55
N SER A 167 -12.81 -1.34 -2.90
CA SER A 167 -13.06 -2.74 -2.53
C SER A 167 -14.19 -2.89 -1.51
N ASP A 168 -14.27 -1.99 -0.52
CA ASP A 168 -15.31 -1.99 0.52
C ASP A 168 -16.73 -1.87 -0.07
N GLU A 169 -16.88 -1.15 -1.19
CA GLU A 169 -18.16 -1.04 -1.91
C GLU A 169 -18.53 -2.32 -2.68
N ALA A 170 -17.61 -3.29 -2.80
CA ALA A 170 -17.82 -4.62 -3.35
C ALA A 170 -17.68 -5.69 -2.25
N PRO A 171 -18.69 -5.90 -1.38
CA PRO A 171 -18.60 -6.78 -0.20
C PRO A 171 -18.34 -8.26 -0.54
N ARG A 172 -18.61 -8.68 -1.78
CA ARG A 172 -18.24 -10.02 -2.25
C ARG A 172 -16.75 -10.14 -2.58
N GLY A 173 -16.03 -9.04 -2.69
CA GLY A 173 -14.63 -8.95 -3.09
C GLY A 173 -14.47 -8.69 -4.58
N LEU A 174 -13.28 -8.19 -4.94
CA LEU A 174 -12.78 -8.01 -6.29
C LEU A 174 -11.24 -8.10 -6.26
N SER A 175 -10.61 -8.28 -7.42
CA SER A 175 -9.14 -8.34 -7.50
C SER A 175 -8.53 -6.95 -7.60
N ILE A 176 -7.66 -6.59 -6.65
CA ILE A 176 -7.03 -5.27 -6.54
C ILE A 176 -5.65 -5.25 -7.22
N PHE A 177 -5.43 -4.24 -8.05
CA PHE A 177 -4.16 -3.95 -8.70
C PHE A 177 -3.78 -2.49 -8.48
N GLY A 178 -2.52 -2.23 -8.11
CA GLY A 178 -2.02 -0.88 -7.88
C GLY A 178 -0.59 -0.73 -8.36
N GLN A 179 -0.21 0.48 -8.76
CA GLN A 179 1.18 0.84 -9.02
C GLN A 179 1.49 2.19 -8.35
N GLU A 180 2.64 2.28 -7.69
CA GLU A 180 3.11 3.49 -7.02
C GLU A 180 4.61 3.68 -7.28
N MET A 181 5.02 4.90 -7.58
CA MET A 181 6.41 5.20 -7.95
C MET A 181 7.32 5.28 -6.72
N ASP A 182 6.84 5.85 -5.62
CA ASP A 182 7.62 6.03 -4.40
C ASP A 182 7.76 4.71 -3.61
N ASN A 183 9.00 4.38 -3.22
CA ASN A 183 9.31 3.12 -2.53
C ASN A 183 8.66 3.05 -1.15
N ALA A 184 8.69 4.14 -0.38
CA ALA A 184 8.09 4.15 0.95
C ALA A 184 6.56 4.08 0.87
N THR A 185 5.97 4.78 -0.11
CA THR A 185 4.52 4.84 -0.30
C THR A 185 3.95 3.53 -0.81
N SER A 186 4.61 2.87 -1.76
CA SER A 186 4.23 1.52 -2.21
C SER A 186 4.33 0.48 -1.08
N ALA A 187 5.33 0.60 -0.20
CA ALA A 187 5.43 -0.22 1.01
C ALA A 187 4.26 0.03 1.97
N LEU A 188 3.89 1.30 2.20
CA LEU A 188 2.71 1.65 2.99
C LEU A 188 1.43 1.06 2.40
N ALA A 189 1.25 1.10 1.08
CA ALA A 189 0.10 0.49 0.41
C ALA A 189 0.04 -1.02 0.60
N ARG A 190 1.16 -1.73 0.46
CA ARG A 190 1.22 -3.18 0.71
C ARG A 190 0.84 -3.53 2.16
N MET A 191 1.37 -2.79 3.14
CA MET A 191 0.97 -2.96 4.54
C MET A 191 -0.51 -2.64 4.75
N ASN A 192 -1.02 -1.57 4.14
CA ASN A 192 -2.40 -1.14 4.27
C ASN A 192 -3.38 -2.21 3.77
N MET A 193 -3.06 -2.85 2.64
CA MET A 193 -3.84 -3.96 2.08
C MET A 193 -3.92 -5.14 3.05
N ILE A 194 -2.81 -5.54 3.67
CA ILE A 194 -2.77 -6.64 4.64
C ILE A 194 -3.58 -6.30 5.90
N LEU A 195 -3.46 -5.07 6.38
CA LEU A 195 -4.19 -4.58 7.56
C LEU A 195 -5.70 -4.56 7.33
N HIS A 196 -6.17 -4.41 6.09
CA HIS A 196 -7.58 -4.42 5.72
C HIS A 196 -8.03 -5.73 5.05
N ASN A 197 -7.43 -6.88 5.40
CA ASN A 197 -7.83 -8.20 4.90
C ASN A 197 -7.71 -8.40 3.37
N ASN A 198 -6.96 -7.55 2.67
CA ASN A 198 -6.74 -7.60 1.23
C ASN A 198 -5.31 -8.07 0.89
N ALA A 199 -4.76 -9.05 1.60
CA ALA A 199 -3.36 -9.49 1.42
C ALA A 199 -3.05 -10.04 0.01
N THR A 200 -4.08 -10.43 -0.76
CA THR A 200 -3.95 -10.87 -2.16
C THR A 200 -3.87 -9.71 -3.16
N ALA A 201 -4.02 -8.46 -2.70
CA ALA A 201 -3.90 -7.28 -3.54
C ALA A 201 -2.49 -7.19 -4.14
N LYS A 202 -2.43 -6.84 -5.42
CA LYS A 202 -1.18 -6.77 -6.17
C LYS A 202 -0.74 -5.32 -6.31
N ILE A 203 0.20 -4.88 -5.47
CA ILE A 203 0.76 -3.53 -5.48
C ILE A 203 2.20 -3.60 -5.98
N TRP A 204 2.51 -2.81 -7.00
CA TRP A 204 3.85 -2.75 -7.58
C TRP A 204 4.52 -1.40 -7.38
N LYS A 205 5.83 -1.43 -7.13
CA LYS A 205 6.65 -0.23 -7.09
C LYS A 205 7.24 0.05 -8.47
N GLY A 206 6.88 1.19 -9.07
CA GLY A 206 7.49 1.65 -10.31
C GLY A 206 6.77 2.83 -10.93
N ASN A 207 7.42 3.49 -11.88
CA ASN A 207 6.81 4.59 -12.64
C ASN A 207 5.83 4.02 -13.67
N THR A 208 4.53 4.21 -13.45
CA THR A 208 3.44 3.75 -14.33
C THR A 208 3.60 4.17 -15.79
N ILE A 209 4.14 5.35 -16.05
CA ILE A 209 4.24 5.88 -17.41
C ILE A 209 5.45 5.30 -18.13
N ALA A 210 6.61 5.27 -17.47
CA ALA A 210 7.86 4.79 -18.04
C ALA A 210 7.97 3.26 -18.08
N ASP A 211 7.48 2.58 -17.03
CA ASP A 211 7.54 1.13 -16.87
C ASP A 211 6.22 0.62 -16.24
N PRO A 212 5.15 0.51 -17.05
CA PRO A 212 3.89 -0.04 -16.58
C PRO A 212 4.07 -1.52 -16.23
N GLN A 213 3.69 -1.89 -15.00
CA GLN A 213 3.86 -3.26 -14.51
C GLN A 213 2.84 -4.20 -15.12
N TRP A 214 1.58 -3.78 -15.15
CA TRP A 214 0.47 -4.67 -15.45
C TRP A 214 0.34 -4.86 -16.95
N LYS A 215 0.95 -5.94 -17.43
CA LYS A 215 1.00 -6.35 -18.84
C LYS A 215 0.45 -7.76 -19.00
N GLU A 216 -0.21 -8.02 -20.12
CA GLU A 216 -0.55 -9.37 -20.55
C GLU A 216 0.67 -10.08 -21.17
N ALA A 217 0.59 -11.38 -21.40
CA ALA A 217 1.71 -12.18 -21.93
C ALA A 217 2.19 -11.73 -23.33
N ASN A 218 1.34 -11.02 -24.07
CA ASN A 218 1.67 -10.45 -25.39
C ASN A 218 2.38 -9.07 -25.30
N GLY A 219 2.70 -8.60 -24.09
CA GLY A 219 3.37 -7.32 -23.85
C GLY A 219 2.43 -6.10 -23.83
N LEU A 220 1.15 -6.26 -24.17
CA LEU A 220 0.18 -5.15 -24.09
C LEU A 220 -0.23 -4.88 -22.64
N LEU A 221 -0.71 -3.67 -22.36
CA LEU A 221 -1.25 -3.33 -21.05
C LEU A 221 -2.40 -4.26 -20.68
N LYS A 222 -2.38 -4.72 -19.42
CA LYS A 222 -3.50 -5.43 -18.82
C LYS A 222 -4.71 -4.51 -18.76
N THR A 223 -5.89 -5.08 -19.02
CA THR A 223 -7.15 -4.34 -18.96
C THR A 223 -8.01 -4.73 -17.76
N PHE A 224 -8.67 -3.75 -17.17
CA PHE A 224 -9.42 -3.88 -15.92
C PHE A 224 -10.90 -3.52 -16.09
N ASP A 225 -11.77 -4.09 -15.23
CA ASP A 225 -13.20 -3.73 -15.21
C ASP A 225 -13.40 -2.31 -14.65
N PHE A 226 -12.62 -1.95 -13.65
CA PHE A 226 -12.68 -0.64 -13.00
C PHE A 226 -11.28 -0.02 -12.93
N ALA A 227 -11.22 1.29 -13.10
CA ALA A 227 -10.05 2.08 -12.74
C ALA A 227 -10.46 3.22 -11.80
N VAL A 228 -9.69 3.41 -10.74
CA VAL A 228 -9.81 4.56 -9.83
C VAL A 228 -8.44 5.20 -9.72
N ALA A 229 -8.33 6.52 -9.83
CA ALA A 229 -7.02 7.15 -9.71
C ALA A 229 -7.07 8.56 -9.11
N ASN A 230 -6.01 8.93 -8.40
CA ASN A 230 -5.73 10.31 -8.01
C ASN A 230 -4.30 10.68 -8.40
N PRO A 231 -4.03 10.89 -9.70
CA PRO A 231 -2.67 11.06 -10.18
C PRO A 231 -2.00 12.35 -9.66
N PRO A 232 -0.66 12.40 -9.68
CA PRO A 232 0.09 13.60 -9.32
C PRO A 232 -0.30 14.81 -10.19
N PHE A 233 -0.83 15.86 -9.56
CA PHE A 233 -1.28 17.05 -10.28
C PHE A 233 -0.13 17.75 -11.02
N SER A 234 -0.32 18.00 -12.33
CA SER A 234 0.61 18.72 -13.20
C SER A 234 2.04 18.17 -13.12
N SER A 235 2.19 16.84 -13.21
CA SER A 235 3.51 16.20 -13.25
C SER A 235 4.35 16.77 -14.41
N LYS A 236 5.38 17.56 -14.08
CA LYS A 236 6.21 18.26 -15.07
C LYS A 236 7.22 17.38 -15.78
N ASN A 237 7.47 16.20 -15.22
CA ASN A 237 8.54 15.29 -15.66
C ASN A 237 7.97 13.93 -16.08
N TRP A 238 6.71 13.87 -16.51
CA TRP A 238 6.03 12.62 -16.85
C TRP A 238 6.67 11.87 -18.04
N THR A 239 7.41 12.57 -18.90
CA THR A 239 8.19 12.00 -20.00
C THR A 239 9.50 11.33 -19.55
N SER A 240 9.86 11.41 -18.27
CA SER A 240 11.09 10.80 -17.76
C SER A 240 11.02 9.28 -17.89
N GLY A 241 11.86 8.72 -18.76
CA GLY A 241 11.90 7.27 -19.02
C GLY A 241 10.91 6.78 -20.09
N VAL A 242 10.22 7.68 -20.80
CA VAL A 242 9.35 7.33 -21.93
C VAL A 242 9.57 8.26 -23.12
N ASN A 243 9.62 7.72 -24.34
CA ASN A 243 9.50 8.54 -25.55
C ASN A 243 8.03 8.49 -26.02
N PRO A 244 7.26 9.57 -25.87
CA PRO A 244 5.84 9.53 -26.22
C PRO A 244 5.57 9.40 -27.73
N ASN A 245 6.57 9.67 -28.58
CA ASN A 245 6.47 9.45 -30.03
C ASN A 245 6.63 7.97 -30.42
N GLU A 246 7.18 7.14 -29.53
CA GLU A 246 7.50 5.73 -29.76
C GLU A 246 6.84 4.85 -28.69
N ASP A 247 5.66 5.26 -28.20
CA ASP A 247 4.96 4.54 -27.15
C ASP A 247 4.44 3.19 -27.64
N GLU A 248 5.09 2.11 -27.19
CA GLU A 248 4.78 0.72 -27.56
C GLU A 248 3.36 0.28 -27.17
N PHE A 249 2.73 0.98 -26.22
CA PHE A 249 1.39 0.69 -25.75
C PHE A 249 0.29 1.45 -26.54
N GLY A 250 0.67 2.38 -27.41
CA GLY A 250 -0.27 3.21 -28.17
C GLY A 250 -1.20 4.07 -27.31
N ARG A 251 -0.73 4.51 -26.13
CA ARG A 251 -1.44 5.41 -25.20
C ARG A 251 -1.63 6.80 -25.79
N PHE A 252 -0.67 7.28 -26.58
CA PHE A 252 -0.65 8.67 -27.08
C PHE A 252 -1.15 8.83 -28.53
N ASN A 253 -1.85 7.83 -29.07
CA ASN A 253 -2.35 7.85 -30.47
C ASN A 253 -3.36 8.98 -30.75
N TRP A 254 -4.05 9.50 -29.73
CA TRP A 254 -4.98 10.62 -29.84
C TRP A 254 -4.33 11.98 -29.60
N GLY A 255 -3.02 12.01 -29.33
CA GLY A 255 -2.27 13.21 -29.03
C GLY A 255 -1.30 12.99 -27.86
N ILE A 256 -0.12 13.57 -27.99
CA ILE A 256 0.89 13.61 -26.94
C ILE A 256 0.55 14.78 -25.99
N PRO A 257 0.38 14.54 -24.68
CA PRO A 257 0.17 15.61 -23.69
C PRO A 257 1.32 16.64 -23.67
N PRO A 258 1.11 17.85 -23.15
CA PRO A 258 2.19 18.82 -22.98
C PRO A 258 3.30 18.27 -22.07
N GLU A 259 4.57 18.46 -22.44
CA GLU A 259 5.71 17.91 -21.68
C GLU A 259 5.70 18.29 -20.19
N LYS A 260 5.24 19.51 -19.87
CA LYS A 260 5.19 20.03 -18.51
C LYS A 260 3.86 19.78 -17.78
N ASN A 261 2.95 19.00 -18.37
CA ASN A 261 1.68 18.60 -17.74
C ASN A 261 1.33 17.15 -18.13
N GLY A 262 1.56 16.23 -17.19
CA GLY A 262 1.29 14.81 -17.37
C GLY A 262 -0.13 14.35 -17.06
N ASP A 263 -1.07 15.23 -16.74
CA ASP A 263 -2.41 14.85 -16.29
C ASP A 263 -3.11 13.97 -17.36
N TYR A 264 -3.05 14.39 -18.62
CA TYR A 264 -3.57 13.60 -19.73
C TYR A 264 -2.76 12.34 -20.02
N ALA A 265 -1.47 12.27 -19.64
CA ALA A 265 -0.69 11.04 -19.82
C ALA A 265 -1.21 9.91 -18.94
N PHE A 266 -1.54 10.22 -17.68
CA PHE A 266 -2.19 9.27 -16.78
C PHE A 266 -3.61 8.93 -17.24
N LEU A 267 -4.40 9.90 -17.69
CA LEU A 267 -5.74 9.63 -18.23
C LEU A 267 -5.69 8.67 -19.43
N LEU A 268 -4.79 8.93 -20.39
CA LEU A 268 -4.62 8.07 -21.57
C LEU A 268 -4.13 6.66 -21.19
N HIS A 269 -3.23 6.56 -20.20
CA HIS A 269 -2.82 5.26 -19.65
C HIS A 269 -4.02 4.50 -19.02
N ILE A 270 -4.86 5.19 -18.24
CA ILE A 270 -6.08 4.59 -17.65
C ILE A 270 -7.02 4.11 -18.74
N ILE A 271 -7.31 4.94 -19.75
CA ILE A 271 -8.19 4.56 -20.86
C ILE A 271 -7.65 3.32 -21.58
N LYS A 272 -6.34 3.27 -21.83
CA LYS A 272 -5.70 2.11 -22.47
C LYS A 272 -5.72 0.85 -21.59
N SER A 273 -5.81 1.01 -20.27
CA SER A 273 -5.86 -0.07 -19.28
C SER A 273 -7.29 -0.46 -18.90
N LEU A 274 -8.32 0.06 -19.56
CA LEU A 274 -9.71 -0.35 -19.32
C LEU A 274 -10.16 -1.41 -20.34
N LYS A 275 -10.97 -2.36 -19.87
CA LYS A 275 -11.73 -3.23 -20.77
C LYS A 275 -12.67 -2.37 -21.62
N SER A 276 -13.15 -2.90 -22.76
CA SER A 276 -14.12 -2.19 -23.61
C SER A 276 -15.43 -1.84 -22.90
N THR A 277 -15.80 -2.60 -21.86
CA THR A 277 -16.95 -2.35 -20.97
C THR A 277 -16.54 -1.76 -19.62
N GLY A 278 -15.26 -1.44 -19.44
CA GLY A 278 -14.71 -0.93 -18.19
C GLY A 278 -15.10 0.52 -17.93
N LYS A 279 -15.01 0.93 -16.66
CA LYS A 279 -15.33 2.30 -16.22
C LYS A 279 -14.20 2.85 -15.36
N GLY A 280 -13.88 4.13 -15.55
CA GLY A 280 -12.83 4.83 -14.82
C GLY A 280 -13.33 6.09 -14.12
N ALA A 281 -12.78 6.42 -12.96
CA ALA A 281 -13.01 7.69 -12.25
C ALA A 281 -11.75 8.20 -11.54
#